data_AF-A0A7C4CV03-F1
#
_entry.id   AF-A0A7C4CV03-F1
#
_cell.length_a   1.000
_cell.length_b   1.000
_cell.length_c   1.000
_cell.angle_alpha   90.00
_cell.angle_beta   90.00
_cell.angle_gamma   90.00
#
_symmetry.space_group_name_H-M   'P 1'
#
loop_
_entity.id
_entity.type
_entity.pdbx_description
1 polymer ?
#
loop_
_entity_poly.entity_id
_entity_poly.type
_entity_poly.pdbx_seq_one_letter_code
_entity_poly.pdbx_strand_id
1 'polypeptide(L)'
;MELLKREFLELLEKDVEFRYAVAGYLGLSEVLKRLDDLIEEQTRIREEQTRIREEQTKIWREIEALREEQTKIWREIEALREEQTKIWREIE
;
A
#
# COMPACT_ATOMS: atom_id res chain seq x y z
N MET A 1 9.31 22.29 -48.33
CA MET A 1 8.91 21.47 -47.16
C MET A 1 10.08 21.28 -46.19
N GLU A 2 11.26 20.81 -46.63
CA GLU A 2 12.48 20.74 -45.78
C GLU A 2 12.80 22.04 -45.04
N LEU A 3 12.79 23.19 -45.76
CA LEU A 3 13.14 24.49 -45.19
C LEU A 3 12.22 24.89 -44.03
N LEU A 4 10.90 24.73 -44.21
CA LEU A 4 9.90 25.03 -43.17
C LEU A 4 10.09 24.15 -41.92
N LYS A 5 10.37 22.85 -42.10
CA LYS A 5 10.63 21.95 -40.97
C LYS A 5 11.89 22.34 -40.20
N ARG A 6 12.96 22.73 -40.90
CA ARG A 6 14.20 23.22 -40.28
C ARG A 6 13.95 24.49 -39.48
N GLU A 7 13.27 25.46 -40.08
CA GLU A 7 12.96 26.74 -39.44
C GLU A 7 12.09 26.55 -38.19
N PHE A 8 11.09 25.67 -38.26
CA PHE A 8 10.26 25.31 -37.11
C PHE A 8 11.05 24.69 -35.96
N LEU A 9 12.00 23.79 -36.26
CA LEU A 9 12.86 23.17 -35.23
C LEU A 9 13.85 24.18 -34.64
N GLU A 10 14.44 25.06 -35.46
CA GLU A 10 15.32 26.12 -34.95
C GLU A 10 14.57 27.09 -34.02
N LEU A 11 13.33 27.45 -34.35
CA LEU A 11 12.49 28.27 -33.47
C LEU A 11 12.16 27.54 -32.17
N LEU A 12 11.83 26.25 -32.24
CA LEU A 12 11.66 25.44 -31.03
C LEU A 12 12.92 25.44 -30.17
N GLU A 13 14.14 25.44 -30.73
CA GLU A 13 15.38 25.44 -29.96
C GLU A 13 15.78 26.82 -29.42
N LYS A 14 15.63 27.89 -30.21
CA LYS A 14 16.17 29.22 -29.89
C LYS A 14 15.14 30.14 -29.23
N ASP A 15 13.86 29.94 -29.48
CA ASP A 15 12.77 30.79 -28.96
C ASP A 15 11.96 30.06 -27.89
N VAL A 16 12.11 30.53 -26.65
CA VAL A 16 11.45 29.96 -25.48
C VAL A 16 9.94 30.22 -25.48
N GLU A 17 9.51 31.40 -25.91
CA GLU A 17 8.08 31.77 -25.94
C GLU A 17 7.35 30.97 -27.02
N PHE A 18 7.95 30.82 -28.20
CA PHE A 18 7.42 29.97 -29.27
C PHE A 18 7.32 28.51 -28.83
N ARG A 19 8.35 27.97 -28.16
CA ARG A 19 8.32 26.61 -27.61
C ARG A 19 7.18 26.40 -26.63
N TYR A 20 6.97 27.34 -25.71
CA TYR A 20 5.87 27.24 -24.75
C TYR A 20 4.49 27.39 -25.40
N ALA A 21 4.35 28.26 -26.41
CA ALA A 21 3.12 28.38 -27.17
C ALA A 21 2.78 27.07 -27.89
N VAL A 22 3.74 26.46 -28.59
CA VAL A 22 3.59 25.15 -29.24
C VAL A 22 3.27 24.06 -28.22
N ALA A 23 3.95 24.03 -27.06
CA ALA A 23 3.66 23.11 -25.98
C ALA A 23 2.23 23.25 -25.46
N GLY A 24 1.73 24.49 -25.34
CA GLY A 24 0.35 24.79 -24.99
C GLY A 24 -0.65 24.31 -26.04
N TYR A 25 -0.43 24.58 -27.33
CA TYR A 25 -1.28 24.11 -28.42
C TYR A 25 -1.30 22.58 -28.56
N LEU A 26 -0.18 21.92 -28.29
CA LEU A 26 -0.08 20.46 -28.27
C LEU A 26 -0.64 19.83 -26.99
N GLY A 27 -1.11 20.64 -26.03
CA GLY A 27 -1.71 20.17 -24.79
C GLY A 27 -0.71 19.60 -23.79
N LEU A 28 0.60 19.86 -23.94
CA LEU A 28 1.62 19.33 -23.04
C LEU A 28 1.43 19.82 -21.60
N SER A 29 0.97 21.06 -21.41
CA SER A 29 0.69 21.60 -20.07
C SER A 29 -0.44 20.84 -19.36
N GLU A 30 -1.48 20.45 -20.09
CA GLU A 30 -2.59 19.65 -19.55
C GLU A 30 -2.13 18.22 -19.20
N VAL A 31 -1.26 17.64 -20.04
CA VAL A 31 -0.67 16.32 -19.76
C VAL A 31 0.21 16.37 -18.51
N LEU A 32 1.05 17.38 -18.35
CA LEU A 32 1.90 17.54 -17.17
C LEU A 32 1.07 17.66 -15.90
N LYS A 33 0.02 18.50 -15.91
CA LYS A 33 -0.88 18.64 -14.77
C LYS A 33 -1.53 17.30 -14.38
N ARG A 34 -2.01 16.52 -15.35
CA ARG A 34 -2.57 15.19 -15.08
C ARG A 34 -1.54 14.21 -14.54
N LEU A 35 -0.27 14.32 -14.96
CA LEU A 35 0.81 13.51 -14.40
C LEU A 35 1.09 13.87 -12.94
N ASP A 36 1.08 15.16 -12.60
CA ASP A 36 1.22 15.61 -11.22
C ASP A 36 0.08 15.07 -10.35
N ASP A 37 -1.17 15.21 -10.80
CA ASP A 37 -2.35 14.66 -10.11
C ASP A 37 -2.25 13.13 -9.92
N LEU A 38 -1.77 12.40 -10.94
CA LEU A 38 -1.57 10.95 -10.86
C LEU A 38 -0.44 10.56 -9.88
N ILE A 39 0.63 11.35 -9.79
CA ILE A 39 1.73 11.12 -8.85
C ILE A 39 1.25 11.35 -7.42
N GLU A 40 0.47 12.40 -7.19
CA GLU A 40 -0.13 12.67 -5.88
C GLU A 40 -1.04 11.51 -5.44
N GLU A 41 -1.94 11.06 -6.32
CA GLU A 41 -2.84 9.94 -6.00
C GLU A 41 -2.06 8.63 -5.79
N GLN A 42 -1.04 8.36 -6.61
CA GLN A 42 -0.16 7.20 -6.41
C GLN A 42 0.54 7.25 -5.04
N THR A 43 0.96 8.44 -4.60
CA THR A 43 1.61 8.64 -3.30
C THR A 43 0.63 8.33 -2.16
N ARG A 44 -0.60 8.85 -2.23
CA ARG A 44 -1.66 8.57 -1.25
C ARG A 44 -1.99 7.08 -1.16
N ILE A 45 -2.10 6.40 -2.31
CA ILE A 45 -2.33 4.95 -2.36
C ILE A 45 -1.20 4.18 -1.67
N ARG A 46 0.07 4.58 -1.87
CA ARG A 46 1.22 3.93 -1.21
C ARG A 46 1.21 4.13 0.30
N GLU A 47 0.83 5.31 0.77
CA GLU A 47 0.69 5.59 2.20
C GLU A 47 -0.41 4.71 2.83
N GLU A 48 -1.57 4.63 2.17
CA GLU A 48 -2.67 3.77 2.62
C GLU A 48 -2.28 2.29 2.62
N GLN A 49 -1.60 1.80 1.58
CA GLN A 49 -1.08 0.43 1.55
C GLN A 49 -0.11 0.16 2.70
N THR A 50 0.71 1.14 3.07
CA THR A 50 1.64 1.01 4.20
C THR A 50 0.88 0.89 5.52
N ARG A 51 -0.12 1.75 5.75
CA ARG A 51 -1.00 1.68 6.92
C ARG A 51 -1.73 0.33 7.04
N ILE A 52 -2.28 -0.17 5.92
CA ILE A 52 -2.96 -1.46 5.90
C ILE A 52 -1.99 -2.60 6.27
N ARG A 53 -0.75 -2.57 5.78
CA ARG A 53 0.26 -3.59 6.15
C ARG A 53 0.62 -3.55 7.63
N GLU A 54 0.70 -2.36 8.22
CA GLU A 54 0.93 -2.20 9.66
C GLU A 54 -0.23 -2.77 10.48
N GLU A 55 -1.48 -2.47 10.09
CA GLU A 55 -2.68 -3.02 10.73
C GLU A 55 -2.75 -4.55 10.59
N GLN A 56 -2.47 -5.09 9.41
CA GLN A 56 -2.36 -6.54 9.21
C GLN A 56 -1.32 -7.17 10.14
N THR A 57 -0.17 -6.53 10.30
CA THR A 57 0.88 -7.02 11.21
C THR A 57 0.41 -7.03 12.66
N LYS A 58 -0.34 -6.01 13.10
CA LYS A 58 -0.94 -5.99 14.44
C LYS A 58 -1.95 -7.12 14.63
N ILE A 59 -2.85 -7.31 13.66
CA ILE A 59 -3.83 -8.40 13.68
C ILE A 59 -3.14 -9.77 13.79
N TRP A 60 -2.06 -9.99 13.04
CA TRP A 60 -1.31 -11.25 13.13
C TRP A 60 -0.73 -11.51 14.51
N ARG A 61 -0.21 -10.48 15.19
CA ARG A 61 0.28 -10.59 16.58
C ARG A 61 -0.85 -10.90 17.56
N GLU A 62 -2.02 -10.29 17.38
CA GLU A 62 -3.19 -10.58 18.22
C GLU A 62 -3.66 -12.02 18.02
N ILE A 63 -3.69 -12.51 16.77
CA ILE A 63 -4.02 -13.92 16.46
C ILE A 63 -3.02 -14.88 17.12
N GLU A 64 -1.73 -14.55 17.08
CA GLU A 64 -0.67 -15.34 17.73
C GLU A 64 -0.90 -15.42 19.25
N ALA A 65 -1.11 -14.28 19.91
CA ALA A 65 -1.39 -14.22 21.34
C ALA A 65 -2.66 -15.01 21.71
N LEU A 66 -3.73 -14.91 20.91
CA LEU A 66 -4.95 -15.68 21.13
C LEU A 66 -4.71 -17.21 21.03
N ARG A 67 -3.85 -17.65 20.12
CA ARG A 67 -3.49 -19.07 19.97
C ARG A 67 -2.67 -19.57 21.17
N GLU A 68 -1.78 -18.73 21.71
CA GLU A 68 -1.03 -19.06 22.92
C GLU A 68 -1.96 -19.22 24.12
N GLU A 69 -2.88 -18.27 24.33
CA GLU A 69 -3.88 -18.35 25.41
C GLU A 69 -4.80 -19.56 25.23
N GLN A 70 -5.25 -19.85 24.01
CA GLN A 70 -6.02 -21.07 23.73
C GLN A 70 -5.24 -22.34 24.11
N THR A 71 -3.94 -22.39 23.84
CA THR A 71 -3.08 -23.52 24.21
C THR A 71 -2.98 -23.69 25.73
N LYS A 72 -2.88 -22.58 26.48
CA LYS A 72 -2.88 -22.63 27.96
C LYS A 72 -4.19 -23.18 28.50
N ILE A 73 -5.33 -22.68 27.99
CA ILE A 73 -6.66 -23.15 28.37
C ILE A 73 -6.80 -24.66 28.14
N TRP A 74 -6.33 -25.18 27.00
CA TRP A 74 -6.38 -26.63 26.73
C TRP A 74 -5.59 -27.45 27.75
N ARG A 75 -4.41 -26.97 28.19
CA ARG A 75 -3.63 -27.63 29.23
C ARG A 75 -4.33 -27.61 30.58
N GLU A 76 -4.97 -26.51 30.94
CA GLU A 76 -5.76 -26.42 32.18
C GLU A 76 -6.96 -27.38 32.14
N ILE A 77 -7.66 -27.47 31.02
CA ILE A 77 -8.75 -28.44 30.82
C ILE A 77 -8.24 -29.88 30.95
N GLU A 78 -7.08 -30.20 30.38
CA GLU A 78 -6.46 -31.52 30.49
C GLU A 78 -6.13 -31.85 31.95
N ALA A 79 -5.48 -30.95 32.67
CA ALA A 79 -5.15 -31.13 34.09
C ALA A 79 -6.40 -31.35 34.95
N LEU A 80 -7.46 -30.54 34.74
CA LEU A 80 -8.73 -30.71 35.45
C LEU A 80 -9.38 -32.06 35.18
N ARG A 81 -9.30 -32.58 33.94
CA ARG A 81 -9.81 -33.91 33.60
C ARG A 81 -9.02 -35.03 34.29
N GLU A 82 -7.71 -34.89 34.39
CA GLU A 82 -6.87 -35.84 35.12
C GLU A 82 -7.21 -35.86 36.61
N GLU A 83 -7.33 -34.67 37.24
CA GLU A 83 -7.74 -34.55 38.64
C GLU A 83 -9.13 -35.15 38.88
N GLN A 84 -10.09 -34.84 38.00
CA GLN A 84 -11.42 -35.43 38.07
C GLN A 84 -11.36 -36.96 38.01
N THR A 85 -10.56 -37.52 37.10
CA THR A 85 -10.38 -38.97 36.96
C THR A 85 -9.78 -39.60 38.22
N LYS A 86 -8.84 -38.94 38.88
CA LYS A 86 -8.27 -39.40 40.16
C LYS A 86 -9.34 -39.44 41.26
N ILE A 87 -10.12 -38.37 41.39
CA ILE A 87 -11.21 -38.30 42.39
C ILE A 87 -12.22 -39.44 42.17
N TRP A 88 -12.62 -39.72 40.92
CA TRP A 88 -13.53 -40.82 40.64
C TRP A 88 -12.98 -42.18 41.08
N ARG A 89 -11.67 -42.43 40.91
CA ARG A 89 -11.02 -43.67 41.38
C ARG A 89 -10.88 -43.78 42.90
N GLU A 90 -10.88 -42.66 43.61
CA GLU A 90 -10.80 -42.65 45.08
C GLU A 90 -12.17 -42.88 45.74
N ILE A 91 -13.26 -42.62 45.01
CA ILE A 91 -14.65 -42.76 45.49
C ILE A 91 -15.25 -44.13 45.10
N GLU A 92 -14.72 -44.79 44.07
CA GLU A 92 -15.05 -46.18 43.68
C GLU A 92 -14.41 -47.22 44.61
#